data_AF-A0A3S0D1G1-F1
#
_entry.id   AF-A0A3S0D1G1-F1
#
_cell.length_a   1.000
_cell.length_b   1.000
_cell.length_c   1.000
_cell.angle_alpha   90.00
_cell.angle_beta   90.00
_cell.angle_gamma   90.00
#
_symmetry.space_group_name_H-M   'P 1'
#
loop_
_entity.id
_entity.type
_entity.pdbx_description
1 polymer ?
#
loop_
_entity_poly.entity_id
_entity_poly.type
_entity_poly.pdbx_seq_one_letter_code
_entity_poly.pdbx_strand_id
1 'polypeptide(L)'
;MVWIFLHRLRIAVFSDVSVAGSEWQWVALDSANCVLAQGQGDPGQWAQTRDVEVLLPASRLVYRQLTMPAASRRQLSKILPFALEDEQLTPPDGSHLAAGVLQGDSVAVAMVARDYLLHLLRRLAEFSIQPRRVVSVLDCLPSDRQDIWHVLLMPGDACARAAQSAFSFDFESTPPVELQLALRQAITRPQSLQVYVAQGLDIALLAGWQGELGIDLQSHPEWDWRVAPLNAGAINLLQGAFARSSVATFDWRV
;
A
#
# COMPACT_ATOMS: atom_id res chain seq x y z
N MET A 1 20.21 -32.08 7.18
CA MET A 1 20.49 -30.82 6.47
C MET A 1 19.16 -30.25 6.00
N VAL A 2 18.51 -29.44 6.84
CA VAL A 2 17.16 -28.91 6.54
C VAL A 2 17.35 -27.74 5.59
N TRP A 3 16.99 -27.94 4.33
CA TRP A 3 16.79 -26.84 3.40
C TRP A 3 15.66 -25.98 3.98
N ILE A 4 15.99 -24.88 4.63
CA ILE A 4 15.00 -23.86 5.00
C ILE A 4 14.59 -23.23 3.67
N PHE A 5 13.56 -23.77 3.04
CA PHE A 5 12.90 -23.08 1.94
C PHE A 5 12.42 -21.73 2.50
N LEU A 6 13.00 -20.64 1.99
CA LEU A 6 12.58 -19.29 2.31
C LEU A 6 11.24 -19.06 1.61
N HIS A 7 10.17 -19.35 2.32
CA HIS A 7 8.81 -19.04 1.88
C HIS A 7 8.46 -17.60 2.24
N ARG A 8 7.61 -16.97 1.43
CA ARG A 8 6.98 -15.69 1.73
C ARG A 8 5.49 -15.91 1.89
N LEU A 9 4.90 -15.38 2.96
CA LEU A 9 3.45 -15.31 3.13
C LEU A 9 3.01 -13.88 2.82
N ARG A 10 2.13 -13.72 1.84
CA ARG A 10 1.50 -12.43 1.55
C ARG A 10 0.04 -12.47 1.95
N ILE A 11 -0.41 -11.46 2.68
CA ILE A 11 -1.78 -11.33 3.18
C ILE A 11 -2.37 -10.05 2.60
N ALA A 12 -3.57 -10.11 2.03
CA ALA A 12 -4.30 -8.98 1.51
C ALA A 12 -5.57 -8.72 2.34
N VAL A 13 -5.75 -7.47 2.76
CA VAL A 13 -6.84 -7.04 3.63
C VAL A 13 -7.79 -6.12 2.84
N PHE A 14 -8.36 -6.59 1.74
CA PHE A 14 -9.15 -5.75 0.82
C PHE A 14 -10.62 -5.53 1.22
N SER A 15 -11.04 -6.03 2.39
CA SER A 15 -12.37 -5.74 2.95
C SER A 15 -12.25 -5.04 4.30
N ASP A 16 -13.31 -4.34 4.71
CA ASP A 16 -13.33 -3.64 5.98
C ASP A 16 -13.32 -4.60 7.18
N VAL A 17 -12.15 -4.75 7.80
CA VAL A 17 -11.95 -5.53 9.03
C VAL A 17 -12.80 -5.02 10.21
N SER A 18 -13.47 -3.85 10.09
CA SER A 18 -14.41 -3.35 11.09
C SER A 18 -15.65 -4.23 11.26
N VAL A 19 -16.01 -5.02 10.24
CA VAL A 19 -17.08 -6.02 10.33
C VAL A 19 -16.45 -7.33 10.80
N ALA A 20 -16.94 -7.87 11.91
CA ALA A 20 -16.39 -9.03 12.64
C ALA A 20 -16.23 -10.35 11.84
N GLY A 21 -16.41 -10.35 10.52
CA GLY A 21 -16.27 -11.48 9.62
C GLY A 21 -15.51 -11.21 8.31
N SER A 22 -14.82 -10.09 8.16
CA SER A 22 -13.97 -9.85 6.99
C SER A 22 -12.70 -10.72 7.05
N GLU A 23 -12.76 -11.90 6.41
CA GLU A 23 -11.60 -12.78 6.22
C GLU A 23 -10.62 -12.14 5.23
N TRP A 24 -9.37 -11.92 5.65
CA TRP A 24 -8.30 -11.53 4.73
C TRP A 24 -7.97 -12.68 3.79
N GLN A 25 -7.43 -12.35 2.61
CA GLN A 25 -6.92 -13.35 1.67
C GLN A 25 -5.42 -13.55 1.91
N TRP A 26 -4.91 -14.75 1.65
CA TRP A 26 -3.49 -15.03 1.78
C TRP A 26 -2.97 -15.93 0.67
N VAL A 27 -1.67 -15.79 0.37
CA VAL A 27 -0.92 -16.64 -0.54
C VAL A 27 0.46 -16.94 0.03
N ALA A 28 0.84 -18.21 0.00
CA ALA A 28 2.18 -18.67 0.30
C ALA A 28 2.96 -18.86 -0.99
N LEU A 29 4.17 -18.32 -1.03
CA LEU A 29 5.03 -18.29 -2.21
C LEU A 29 6.38 -18.94 -1.89
N ASP A 30 6.97 -19.60 -2.88
CA ASP A 30 8.38 -19.98 -2.81
C ASP A 30 9.31 -18.80 -3.15
N SER A 31 10.61 -19.04 -3.15
CA SER A 31 11.63 -18.05 -3.50
C SER A 31 11.58 -17.60 -4.97
N ALA A 32 10.92 -18.36 -5.85
CA ALA A 32 10.70 -18.03 -7.25
C ALA A 32 9.36 -17.28 -7.48
N ASN A 33 8.64 -16.93 -6.41
CA ASN A 33 7.30 -16.36 -6.43
C ASN A 33 6.23 -17.29 -7.03
N CYS A 34 6.47 -18.61 -7.05
CA CYS A 34 5.45 -19.58 -7.41
C CYS A 34 4.48 -19.78 -6.25
N VAL A 35 3.18 -19.89 -6.54
CA VAL A 35 2.14 -20.14 -5.55
C VAL A 35 2.24 -21.57 -5.03
N LEU A 36 2.45 -21.70 -3.72
CA LEU A 36 2.48 -22.97 -3.00
C LEU A 36 1.12 -23.30 -2.38
N ALA A 37 0.42 -22.28 -1.89
CA ALA A 37 -0.92 -22.38 -1.31
C ALA A 37 -1.59 -21.00 -1.28
N GLN A 38 -2.91 -20.96 -1.23
CA GLN A 38 -3.69 -19.73 -1.06
C GLN A 38 -4.99 -20.04 -0.32
N GLY A 39 -5.59 -19.02 0.31
CA GLY A 39 -6.84 -19.18 1.04
C GLY A 39 -7.39 -17.88 1.61
N GLN A 40 -8.40 -18.01 2.46
CA GLN A 40 -9.01 -16.93 3.23
C GLN A 40 -8.88 -17.26 4.72
N GLY A 41 -8.81 -16.25 5.58
CA GLY A 41 -8.74 -16.43 7.03
C GLY A 41 -7.40 -17.00 7.51
N ASP A 42 -7.42 -18.03 8.37
CA ASP A 42 -6.22 -18.61 8.98
C ASP A 42 -5.29 -19.27 7.92
N PRO A 43 -4.03 -18.83 7.78
CA PRO A 43 -3.07 -19.46 6.88
C PRO A 43 -2.49 -20.79 7.41
N GLY A 44 -2.88 -21.23 8.60
CA GLY A 44 -2.50 -22.52 9.18
C GLY A 44 -0.99 -22.65 9.32
N GLN A 45 -0.40 -23.69 8.72
CA GLN A 45 1.05 -23.92 8.78
C GLN A 45 1.88 -22.75 8.21
N TRP A 46 1.32 -21.95 7.30
CA TRP A 46 2.05 -20.85 6.67
C TRP A 46 2.21 -19.64 7.60
N ALA A 47 1.40 -19.54 8.66
CA ALA A 47 1.50 -18.47 9.67
C ALA A 47 2.90 -18.36 10.31
N GLN A 48 3.64 -19.47 10.39
CA GLN A 48 4.98 -19.55 10.98
C GLN A 48 6.10 -19.00 10.06
N THR A 49 5.74 -18.54 8.86
CA THR A 49 6.67 -17.97 7.90
C THR A 49 7.29 -16.68 8.45
N ARG A 50 8.61 -16.51 8.32
CA ARG A 50 9.31 -15.30 8.83
C ARG A 50 9.16 -14.08 7.92
N ASP A 51 8.95 -14.30 6.63
CA ASP A 51 8.76 -13.24 5.64
C ASP A 51 7.27 -13.06 5.35
N VAL A 52 6.59 -12.33 6.24
CA VAL A 52 5.17 -12.02 6.09
C VAL A 52 5.01 -10.59 5.59
N GLU A 53 4.29 -10.42 4.49
CA GLU A 53 3.95 -9.13 3.90
C GLU A 53 2.44 -8.92 3.91
N VAL A 54 1.98 -7.78 4.43
CA VAL A 54 0.56 -7.42 4.46
C VAL A 54 0.31 -6.28 3.50
N LEU A 55 -0.68 -6.44 2.61
CA LEU A 55 -1.19 -5.43 1.70
C LEU A 55 -2.51 -4.87 2.25
N LEU A 56 -2.53 -3.56 2.46
CA LEU A 56 -3.71 -2.78 2.81
C LEU A 56 -4.36 -2.20 1.54
N PRO A 57 -5.68 -1.96 1.55
CA PRO A 57 -6.33 -1.26 0.46
C PRO A 57 -5.89 0.20 0.49
N ALA A 58 -5.77 0.80 -0.70
CA ALA A 58 -5.26 2.16 -0.83
C ALA A 58 -6.13 3.19 -0.09
N SER A 59 -7.43 2.92 0.03
CA SER A 59 -8.42 3.73 0.75
C SER A 59 -8.12 3.91 2.24
N ARG A 60 -7.26 3.06 2.84
CA ARG A 60 -6.84 3.18 4.24
C ARG A 60 -5.64 4.09 4.44
N LEU A 61 -5.02 4.54 3.35
CA LEU A 61 -3.80 5.32 3.38
C LEU A 61 -3.99 6.68 2.72
N VAL A 62 -3.38 7.69 3.31
CA VAL A 62 -3.20 8.99 2.67
C VAL A 62 -1.72 9.17 2.37
N TYR A 63 -1.40 9.45 1.11
CA TYR A 63 -0.03 9.73 0.67
C TYR A 63 0.21 11.23 0.51
N ARG A 64 1.40 11.69 0.92
CA ARG A 64 1.90 13.05 0.73
C ARG A 64 3.37 13.04 0.38
N GLN A 65 3.79 13.98 -0.45
CA GLN A 65 5.20 14.27 -0.67
C GLN A 65 5.56 15.52 0.13
N LEU A 66 6.65 15.47 0.89
CA LEU A 66 7.13 16.61 1.69
C LEU A 66 8.55 16.98 1.28
N THR A 67 8.86 18.26 1.35
CA THR A 67 10.23 18.76 1.20
C THR A 67 10.89 18.87 2.57
N MET A 68 12.03 18.22 2.75
CA MET A 68 12.77 18.15 4.01
C MET A 68 13.93 19.14 4.03
N PRO A 69 14.05 19.97 5.08
CA PRO A 69 15.24 20.80 5.29
C PRO A 69 16.51 19.94 5.42
N ALA A 70 17.62 20.40 4.85
CA ALA A 70 18.87 19.65 4.79
C ALA A 70 19.42 19.20 6.16
N ALA A 71 19.15 19.97 7.23
CA ALA A 71 19.58 19.69 8.60
C ALA A 71 18.76 18.59 9.32
N SER A 72 17.62 18.20 8.76
CA SER A 72 16.57 17.42 9.44
C SER A 72 16.56 15.93 9.07
N ARG A 73 17.40 15.52 8.12
CA ARG A 73 17.41 14.16 7.53
C ARG A 73 17.71 13.04 8.53
N ARG A 74 18.40 13.32 9.64
CA ARG A 74 18.71 12.33 10.70
C ARG A 74 17.57 12.11 11.71
N GLN A 75 16.58 12.98 11.74
CA GLN A 75 15.46 12.93 12.70
C GLN A 75 14.11 12.95 11.99
N LEU A 76 14.03 12.32 10.80
CA LEU A 76 12.83 12.32 9.95
C LEU A 76 11.56 12.07 10.77
N SER A 77 11.47 10.96 11.50
CA SER A 77 10.26 10.61 12.27
C SER A 77 9.80 11.68 13.29
N LYS A 78 10.71 12.48 13.84
CA LYS A 78 10.38 13.57 14.76
C LYS A 78 9.94 14.84 14.04
N ILE A 79 10.38 15.02 12.79
CA ILE A 79 10.20 16.25 12.03
C ILE A 79 9.01 16.15 11.08
N LEU A 80 8.60 14.94 10.70
CA LEU A 80 7.43 14.72 9.83
C LEU A 80 6.16 15.45 10.30
N PRO A 81 5.76 15.42 11.59
CA PRO A 81 4.56 16.15 12.03
C PRO A 81 4.69 17.66 11.78
N PHE A 82 5.84 18.25 12.09
CA PHE A 82 6.10 19.67 11.87
C PHE A 82 6.14 20.03 10.38
N ALA A 83 6.77 19.20 9.55
CA ALA A 83 6.82 19.44 8.10
C ALA A 83 5.43 19.33 7.44
N LEU A 84 4.54 18.49 7.98
CA LEU A 84 3.14 18.45 7.56
C LEU A 84 2.42 19.75 7.96
N GLU A 85 2.61 20.22 9.20
CA GLU A 85 2.04 21.49 9.67
C GLU A 85 2.52 22.69 8.85
N ASP A 86 3.81 22.74 8.48
CA ASP A 86 4.40 23.79 7.63
C ASP A 86 3.77 23.85 6.23
N GLU A 87 3.41 22.69 5.67
CA GLU A 87 2.65 22.57 4.41
C GLU A 87 1.13 22.83 4.60
N GLN A 88 0.70 23.28 5.79
CA GLN A 88 -0.70 23.46 6.18
C GLN A 88 -1.53 22.17 6.06
N LEU A 89 -0.86 21.02 6.16
CA LEU A 89 -1.47 19.70 6.14
C LEU A 89 -1.52 19.16 7.56
N THR A 90 -2.70 19.17 8.18
CA THR A 90 -2.87 18.48 9.46
C THR A 90 -3.13 17.00 9.18
N PRO A 91 -2.31 16.05 9.67
CA PRO A 91 -2.66 14.65 9.58
C PRO A 91 -4.01 14.43 10.30
N PRO A 92 -4.89 13.54 9.80
CA PRO A 92 -6.14 13.26 10.51
C PRO A 92 -5.88 12.86 11.96
N ASP A 93 -6.72 13.31 12.89
CA ASP A 93 -6.59 12.98 14.31
C ASP A 93 -6.43 11.46 14.51
N GLY A 94 -5.44 11.07 15.32
CA GLY A 94 -5.15 9.66 15.55
C GLY A 94 -4.47 8.93 14.37
N SER A 95 -3.82 9.65 13.46
CA SER A 95 -3.02 9.02 12.39
C SER A 95 -1.64 8.57 12.86
N HIS A 96 -1.19 7.45 12.31
CA HIS A 96 0.20 6.99 12.34
C HIS A 96 0.90 7.40 11.04
N LEU A 97 2.12 7.91 11.15
CA LEU A 97 2.94 8.39 10.03
C LEU A 97 4.09 7.40 9.76
N ALA A 98 4.31 7.08 8.49
CA ALA A 98 5.46 6.34 8.02
C ALA A 98 6.11 7.05 6.84
N ALA A 99 7.45 7.13 6.83
CA ALA A 99 8.19 7.76 5.73
C ALA A 99 8.79 6.70 4.80
N GLY A 100 8.80 7.03 3.50
CA GLY A 100 9.59 6.35 2.50
C GLY A 100 11.07 6.74 2.58
N VAL A 101 11.83 6.31 1.57
CA VAL A 101 13.22 6.68 1.43
C VAL A 101 13.32 8.15 1.00
N LEU A 102 14.19 8.91 1.66
CA LEU A 102 14.49 10.28 1.28
C LEU A 102 15.20 10.31 -0.09
N GLN A 103 14.65 11.06 -1.04
CA GLN A 103 15.19 11.27 -2.38
C GLN A 103 15.61 12.74 -2.54
N GLY A 104 16.90 13.01 -2.34
CA GLY A 104 17.42 14.37 -2.26
C GLY A 104 16.83 15.11 -1.04
N ASP A 105 15.96 16.08 -1.32
CA ASP A 105 15.22 16.85 -0.32
C ASP A 105 13.76 16.43 -0.22
N SER A 106 13.32 15.40 -0.93
CA SER A 106 11.91 15.02 -0.98
C SER A 106 11.66 13.65 -0.34
N VAL A 107 10.62 13.55 0.49
CA VAL A 107 10.22 12.29 1.13
C VAL A 107 8.73 12.04 0.93
N ALA A 108 8.39 10.82 0.51
CA ALA A 108 7.01 10.36 0.51
C ALA A 108 6.61 9.93 1.92
N VAL A 109 5.41 10.28 2.35
CA VAL A 109 4.83 9.94 3.65
C VAL A 109 3.50 9.24 3.40
N ALA A 110 3.32 8.12 4.08
CA ALA A 110 2.04 7.43 4.17
C ALA A 110 1.46 7.60 5.57
N MET A 111 0.15 7.84 5.62
CA MET A 111 -0.60 8.04 6.85
C MET A 111 -1.73 7.02 6.91
N VAL A 112 -1.93 6.41 8.08
CA VAL A 112 -2.98 5.42 8.33
C VAL A 112 -3.62 5.68 9.70
N ALA A 113 -4.91 5.40 9.85
CA ALA A 113 -5.55 5.45 11.16
C ALA A 113 -4.83 4.50 12.14
N ARG A 114 -4.31 5.05 13.25
CA ARG A 114 -3.51 4.30 14.23
C ARG A 114 -4.27 3.13 14.82
N ASP A 115 -5.53 3.35 15.17
CA ASP A 115 -6.37 2.32 15.80
C ASP A 115 -6.71 1.18 14.83
N TYR A 116 -6.88 1.50 13.54
CA TYR A 116 -7.05 0.49 12.49
C TYR A 116 -5.80 -0.39 12.38
N LEU A 117 -4.61 0.20 12.28
CA LEU A 117 -3.36 -0.55 12.18
C LEU A 117 -3.12 -1.40 13.45
N LEU A 118 -3.38 -0.84 14.63
CA LEU A 118 -3.27 -1.55 15.90
C LEU A 118 -4.24 -2.75 15.98
N HIS A 119 -5.49 -2.55 15.57
CA HIS A 119 -6.50 -3.62 15.57
C HIS A 119 -6.11 -4.75 14.60
N LEU A 120 -5.69 -4.40 13.38
CA LEU A 120 -5.21 -5.37 12.39
C LEU A 120 -4.03 -6.20 12.93
N LEU A 121 -3.02 -5.56 13.50
CA LEU A 121 -1.85 -6.25 14.04
C LEU A 121 -2.21 -7.18 15.20
N ARG A 122 -3.18 -6.80 16.05
CA ARG A 122 -3.69 -7.66 17.12
C ARG A 122 -4.41 -8.89 16.54
N ARG A 123 -5.27 -8.69 15.54
CA ARG A 123 -5.96 -9.79 14.85
C ARG A 123 -4.96 -10.75 14.21
N LEU A 124 -3.93 -10.25 13.54
CA LEU A 124 -2.87 -11.11 12.98
C LEU A 124 -2.12 -11.88 14.07
N ALA A 125 -1.87 -11.26 15.22
CA ALA A 125 -1.20 -11.92 16.34
C ALA A 125 -2.02 -13.06 16.96
N GLU A 126 -3.36 -13.03 16.89
CA GLU A 126 -4.23 -14.16 17.30
C GLU A 126 -3.92 -15.44 16.51
N PHE A 127 -3.47 -15.30 15.25
CA PHE A 127 -3.02 -16.40 14.39
C PHE A 127 -1.50 -16.63 14.47
N SER A 128 -0.82 -16.05 15.46
CA SER A 128 0.65 -16.07 15.60
C SER A 128 1.41 -15.46 14.41
N ILE A 129 0.76 -14.60 13.63
CA ILE A 129 1.35 -13.95 12.47
C ILE A 129 2.04 -12.66 12.91
N GLN A 130 3.32 -12.52 12.55
CA GLN A 130 4.10 -11.30 12.80
C GLN A 130 4.59 -10.71 11.46
N PRO A 131 3.89 -9.71 10.91
CA PRO A 131 4.28 -9.07 9.66
C PRO A 131 5.71 -8.53 9.70
N ARG A 132 6.49 -8.82 8.66
CA ARG A 132 7.77 -8.16 8.42
C ARG A 132 7.55 -6.76 7.84
N ARG A 133 6.47 -6.59 7.06
CA ARG A 133 6.06 -5.30 6.52
C ARG A 133 4.55 -5.22 6.35
N VAL A 134 4.02 -4.00 6.45
CA VAL A 134 2.65 -3.65 6.10
C VAL A 134 2.75 -2.48 5.12
N VAL A 135 2.21 -2.63 3.92
CA VAL A 135 2.29 -1.65 2.82
C VAL A 135 0.92 -1.52 2.15
N SER A 136 0.75 -0.57 1.24
CA SER A 136 -0.47 -0.50 0.42
C SER A 136 -0.36 -1.43 -0.79
N VAL A 137 -1.49 -1.92 -1.27
CA VAL A 137 -1.60 -2.54 -2.61
C VAL A 137 -1.16 -1.57 -3.72
N LEU A 138 -1.32 -0.26 -3.53
CA LEU A 138 -0.84 0.75 -4.46
C LEU A 138 0.69 0.80 -4.55
N ASP A 139 1.39 0.24 -3.55
CA ASP A 139 2.85 0.11 -3.58
C ASP A 139 3.32 -1.08 -4.45
N CYS A 140 2.40 -1.85 -5.01
CA CYS A 140 2.66 -2.83 -6.07
C CYS A 140 2.66 -2.23 -7.48
N LEU A 141 2.27 -0.95 -7.63
CA LEU A 141 2.34 -0.23 -8.90
C LEU A 141 3.65 0.58 -8.98
N PRO A 142 4.17 0.88 -10.18
CA PRO A 142 5.33 1.76 -10.31
C PRO A 142 5.12 3.15 -9.68
N SER A 143 6.23 3.77 -9.27
CA SER A 143 6.25 5.07 -8.60
C SER A 143 7.45 5.93 -8.98
N ASP A 144 8.16 5.56 -10.05
CA ASP A 144 9.41 6.16 -10.51
C ASP A 144 9.20 7.40 -11.38
N ARG A 145 8.01 7.52 -11.99
CA ARG A 145 7.66 8.58 -12.93
C ARG A 145 6.45 9.38 -12.46
N GLN A 146 6.57 10.71 -12.46
CA GLN A 146 5.47 11.62 -12.08
C GLN A 146 4.58 11.99 -13.28
N ASP A 147 5.11 11.87 -14.49
CA ASP A 147 4.42 12.15 -15.76
C ASP A 147 3.57 10.98 -16.25
N ILE A 148 3.61 9.85 -15.56
CA ILE A 148 2.74 8.70 -15.77
C ILE A 148 1.92 8.49 -14.51
N TRP A 149 0.60 8.36 -14.66
CA TRP A 149 -0.27 8.00 -13.55
C TRP A 149 -0.63 6.53 -13.63
N HIS A 150 -0.77 5.91 -12.47
CA HIS A 150 -1.09 4.49 -12.37
C HIS A 150 -2.44 4.33 -11.70
N VAL A 151 -3.32 3.55 -12.29
CA VAL A 151 -4.63 3.18 -11.74
C VAL A 151 -4.64 1.69 -11.51
N LEU A 152 -5.20 1.26 -10.39
CA LEU A 152 -5.47 -0.13 -10.10
C LEU A 152 -6.97 -0.32 -9.90
N LEU A 153 -7.54 -1.24 -10.67
CA LEU A 153 -8.93 -1.69 -10.54
C LEU A 153 -8.94 -3.09 -9.94
N MET A 154 -9.66 -3.26 -8.83
CA MET A 154 -9.90 -4.54 -8.16
C MET A 154 -11.40 -4.73 -7.92
N PRO A 155 -11.89 -5.97 -7.71
CA PRO A 155 -13.29 -6.18 -7.36
C PRO A 155 -13.67 -5.38 -6.10
N GLY A 156 -14.54 -4.39 -6.25
CA GLY A 156 -15.05 -3.55 -5.16
C GLY A 156 -14.07 -2.49 -4.61
N ASP A 157 -12.91 -2.28 -5.23
CA ASP A 157 -11.97 -1.23 -4.83
C ASP A 157 -11.19 -0.74 -6.07
N ALA A 158 -11.02 0.57 -6.18
CA ALA A 158 -10.13 1.15 -7.18
C ALA A 158 -9.38 2.34 -6.62
N CYS A 159 -8.18 2.54 -7.15
CA CYS A 159 -7.32 3.62 -6.71
C CYS A 159 -6.40 4.13 -7.82
N ALA A 160 -5.97 5.37 -7.68
CA ALA A 160 -4.98 6.00 -8.53
C ALA A 160 -3.79 6.51 -7.71
N ARG A 161 -2.60 6.39 -8.30
CA ARG A 161 -1.42 7.17 -7.95
C ARG A 161 -1.27 8.28 -8.99
N ALA A 162 -1.50 9.51 -8.55
CA ALA A 162 -1.42 10.73 -9.35
C ALA A 162 -0.24 11.57 -8.89
N ALA A 163 0.92 11.36 -9.52
CA ALA A 163 2.20 11.95 -9.15
C ALA A 163 2.49 11.82 -7.63
N GLN A 164 2.35 12.92 -6.88
CA GLN A 164 2.65 13.01 -5.44
C GLN A 164 1.46 12.65 -4.54
N SER A 165 0.32 12.30 -5.13
CA SER A 165 -0.93 12.00 -4.42
C SER A 165 -1.44 10.62 -4.78
N ALA A 166 -2.30 10.08 -3.91
CA ALA A 166 -3.04 8.87 -4.17
C ALA A 166 -4.46 9.03 -3.63
N PHE A 167 -5.42 8.42 -4.30
CA PHE A 167 -6.82 8.44 -3.92
C PHE A 167 -7.53 7.17 -4.39
N SER A 168 -8.59 6.80 -3.68
CA SER A 168 -9.50 5.72 -4.05
C SER A 168 -10.80 6.28 -4.61
N PHE A 169 -11.50 5.46 -5.38
CA PHE A 169 -12.78 5.79 -6.00
C PHE A 169 -13.56 4.52 -6.31
N ASP A 170 -14.87 4.65 -6.45
CA ASP A 170 -15.70 3.63 -7.08
C ASP A 170 -15.60 3.76 -8.60
N PHE A 171 -15.77 2.66 -9.33
CA PHE A 171 -15.67 2.67 -10.78
C PHE A 171 -16.84 1.97 -11.45
N GLU A 172 -17.20 2.51 -12.60
CA GLU A 172 -18.17 1.94 -13.54
C GLU A 172 -17.60 2.05 -14.97
N SER A 173 -18.45 1.89 -15.98
CA SER A 173 -18.06 2.07 -17.38
C SER A 173 -17.69 3.52 -17.74
N THR A 174 -18.07 4.49 -16.90
CA THR A 174 -17.68 5.90 -17.04
C THR A 174 -16.51 6.23 -16.12
N PRO A 175 -15.59 7.13 -16.51
CA PRO A 175 -14.47 7.50 -15.67
C PRO A 175 -14.93 8.20 -14.38
N PRO A 176 -14.36 7.84 -13.23
CA PRO A 176 -14.78 8.38 -11.94
C PRO A 176 -14.50 9.87 -11.82
N VAL A 177 -15.38 10.58 -11.11
CA VAL A 177 -15.32 12.04 -10.96
C VAL A 177 -14.02 12.45 -10.28
N GLU A 178 -13.53 11.68 -9.32
CA GLU A 178 -12.27 11.87 -8.61
C GLU A 178 -11.08 11.89 -9.58
N LEU A 179 -11.04 10.92 -10.50
CA LEU A 179 -9.99 10.85 -11.52
C LEU A 179 -10.09 12.01 -12.50
N GLN A 180 -11.30 12.36 -12.95
CA GLN A 180 -11.52 13.51 -13.82
C GLN A 180 -11.08 14.82 -13.15
N LEU A 181 -11.44 15.02 -11.89
CA LEU A 181 -11.06 16.20 -11.12
C LEU A 181 -9.55 16.27 -10.90
N ALA A 182 -8.92 15.15 -10.53
CA ALA A 182 -7.47 15.07 -10.38
C ALA A 182 -6.76 15.47 -11.69
N LEU A 183 -7.20 14.94 -12.83
CA LEU A 183 -6.63 15.28 -14.14
C LEU A 183 -6.83 16.77 -14.49
N ARG A 184 -7.96 17.36 -14.15
CA ARG A 184 -8.25 18.80 -14.38
C ARG A 184 -7.44 19.72 -13.48
N GLN A 185 -7.15 19.29 -12.25
CA GLN A 185 -6.42 20.06 -11.24
C GLN A 185 -4.91 19.83 -11.26
N ALA A 186 -4.44 18.84 -12.03
CA ALA A 186 -3.02 18.53 -12.14
C ALA A 186 -2.23 19.74 -12.64
N ILE A 187 -1.24 20.18 -11.85
CA ILE A 187 -0.31 21.24 -12.25
C ILE A 187 0.40 20.86 -13.56
N THR A 188 0.83 19.60 -13.64
CA THR A 188 1.37 18.99 -14.86
C THR A 188 0.47 17.84 -15.24
N ARG A 189 -0.17 17.93 -16.41
CA ARG A 189 -1.01 16.85 -16.93
C ARG A 189 -0.14 15.62 -17.23
N PRO A 190 -0.54 14.41 -16.77
CA PRO A 190 0.18 13.19 -17.13
C PRO A 190 0.15 12.94 -18.63
N GLN A 191 1.22 12.32 -19.14
CA GLN A 191 1.33 11.88 -20.53
C GLN A 191 0.42 10.69 -20.81
N SER A 192 0.35 9.75 -19.87
CA SER A 192 -0.49 8.56 -19.98
C SER A 192 -1.00 8.07 -18.62
N LEU A 193 -2.08 7.29 -18.69
CA LEU A 193 -2.68 6.56 -17.59
C LEU A 193 -2.45 5.07 -17.80
N GLN A 194 -1.70 4.44 -16.90
CA GLN A 194 -1.45 3.00 -16.89
C GLN A 194 -2.47 2.34 -15.98
N VAL A 195 -3.43 1.62 -16.55
CA VAL A 195 -4.56 1.03 -15.81
C VAL A 195 -4.33 -0.46 -15.63
N TYR A 196 -3.98 -0.87 -14.42
CA TYR A 196 -3.86 -2.27 -14.03
C TYR A 196 -5.23 -2.81 -13.64
N VAL A 197 -5.65 -3.87 -14.32
CA VAL A 197 -6.95 -4.50 -14.12
C VAL A 197 -6.72 -5.86 -13.46
N ALA A 198 -7.21 -6.02 -12.24
CA ALA A 198 -7.05 -7.25 -11.50
C ALA A 198 -7.69 -8.44 -12.23
N GLN A 199 -7.09 -9.63 -12.07
CA GLN A 199 -7.64 -10.86 -12.62
C GLN A 199 -9.13 -11.03 -12.23
N GLY A 200 -9.97 -11.34 -13.23
CA GLY A 200 -11.41 -11.56 -13.05
C GLY A 200 -12.29 -10.32 -13.26
N LEU A 201 -11.71 -9.15 -13.52
CA LEU A 201 -12.45 -7.97 -13.99
C LEU A 201 -12.48 -7.88 -15.51
N ASP A 202 -13.61 -7.43 -16.05
CA ASP A 202 -13.78 -7.20 -17.49
C ASP A 202 -13.12 -5.88 -17.92
N ILE A 203 -12.08 -5.97 -18.73
CA ILE A 203 -11.36 -4.83 -19.26
C ILE A 203 -12.22 -3.92 -20.16
N ALA A 204 -13.34 -4.43 -20.69
CA ALA A 204 -14.25 -3.67 -21.54
C ALA A 204 -14.83 -2.42 -20.84
N LEU A 205 -14.82 -2.39 -19.50
CA LEU A 205 -15.23 -1.23 -18.71
C LEU A 205 -14.39 0.02 -19.00
N LEU A 206 -13.16 -0.13 -19.50
CA LEU A 206 -12.28 0.99 -19.86
C LEU A 206 -12.62 1.67 -21.19
N ALA A 207 -13.48 1.07 -22.01
CA ALA A 207 -13.83 1.64 -23.31
C ALA A 207 -14.47 3.04 -23.18
N GLY A 208 -15.30 3.25 -22.16
CA GLY A 208 -15.90 4.56 -21.88
C GLY A 208 -14.91 5.59 -21.33
N TRP A 209 -13.82 5.15 -20.71
CA TRP A 209 -12.83 6.04 -20.11
C TRP A 209 -11.96 6.75 -21.15
N GLN A 210 -11.55 6.02 -22.19
CA GLN A 210 -10.62 6.55 -23.20
C GLN A 210 -11.17 7.79 -23.91
N GLY A 211 -12.46 7.78 -24.29
CA GLY A 211 -13.10 8.90 -24.97
C GLY A 211 -13.29 10.13 -24.08
N GLU A 212 -13.61 9.92 -22.81
CA GLU A 212 -13.98 11.01 -21.88
C GLU A 212 -12.77 11.66 -21.19
N LEU A 213 -11.74 10.90 -20.85
CA LEU A 213 -10.57 11.44 -20.13
C LEU A 213 -9.63 12.26 -21.03
N GLY A 214 -9.65 12.01 -22.35
CA GLY A 214 -8.81 12.71 -23.32
C GLY A 214 -7.31 12.58 -23.00
N ILE A 215 -6.89 11.44 -22.46
CA ILE A 215 -5.50 11.08 -22.15
C ILE A 215 -5.20 9.69 -22.71
N ASP A 216 -3.95 9.44 -23.10
CA ASP A 216 -3.52 8.11 -23.51
C ASP A 216 -3.72 7.12 -22.36
N LEU A 217 -4.52 6.08 -22.59
CA LEU A 217 -4.87 5.07 -21.60
C LEU A 217 -4.31 3.73 -22.07
N GLN A 218 -3.44 3.15 -21.26
CA GLN A 218 -2.80 1.86 -21.52
C GLN A 218 -3.21 0.88 -20.42
N SER A 219 -3.88 -0.20 -20.80
CA SER A 219 -4.40 -1.20 -19.88
C SER A 219 -3.46 -2.39 -19.71
N HIS A 220 -3.31 -2.86 -18.48
CA HIS A 220 -2.56 -4.05 -18.09
C HIS A 220 -3.53 -5.07 -17.46
N PRO A 221 -4.13 -5.97 -18.26
CA PRO A 221 -5.05 -6.99 -17.75
C PRO A 221 -4.33 -8.05 -16.93
N GLU A 222 -5.12 -8.88 -16.24
CA GLU A 222 -4.64 -10.03 -15.46
C GLU A 222 -3.63 -9.66 -14.36
N TRP A 223 -3.70 -8.42 -13.85
CA TRP A 223 -2.86 -8.01 -12.74
C TRP A 223 -3.20 -8.83 -11.48
N ASP A 224 -2.17 -9.28 -10.76
CA ASP A 224 -2.34 -10.18 -9.63
C ASP A 224 -1.53 -9.73 -8.42
N TRP A 225 -2.23 -9.27 -7.38
CA TRP A 225 -1.64 -8.87 -6.10
C TRP A 225 -0.82 -9.98 -5.44
N ARG A 226 -1.14 -11.26 -5.71
CA ARG A 226 -0.47 -12.41 -5.10
C ARG A 226 1.01 -12.44 -5.46
N VAL A 227 1.35 -12.04 -6.68
CA VAL A 227 2.72 -12.11 -7.22
C VAL A 227 3.29 -10.75 -7.61
N ALA A 228 2.48 -9.68 -7.64
CA ALA A 228 2.94 -8.34 -8.00
C ALA A 228 4.13 -7.89 -7.13
N PRO A 229 5.24 -7.42 -7.71
CA PRO A 229 6.36 -6.93 -6.93
C PRO A 229 6.00 -5.61 -6.25
N LEU A 230 6.63 -5.34 -5.10
CA LEU A 230 6.60 -3.99 -4.54
C LEU A 230 7.55 -3.07 -5.31
N ASN A 231 7.14 -1.83 -5.52
CA ASN A 231 7.99 -0.80 -6.09
C ASN A 231 9.11 -0.39 -5.10
N ALA A 232 10.15 0.27 -5.62
CA ALA A 232 11.30 0.71 -4.82
C ALA A 232 10.95 1.81 -3.78
N GLY A 233 9.83 2.51 -3.97
CA GLY A 233 9.31 3.54 -3.08
C GLY A 233 8.27 3.05 -2.05
N ALA A 234 8.03 1.73 -1.94
CA ALA A 234 7.03 1.17 -1.05
C ALA A 234 7.28 1.58 0.41
N ILE A 235 6.25 2.11 1.08
CA ILE A 235 6.38 2.65 2.44
C ILE A 235 5.90 1.60 3.44
N ASN A 236 6.85 0.99 4.17
CA ASN A 236 6.50 0.08 5.26
C ASN A 236 5.93 0.86 6.44
N LEU A 237 4.69 0.58 6.82
CA LEU A 237 3.99 1.23 7.94
C LEU A 237 4.51 0.82 9.32
N LEU A 238 5.28 -0.28 9.42
CA LEU A 238 5.88 -0.76 10.67
C LEU A 238 7.09 0.10 11.08
N GLN A 239 6.82 1.36 11.44
CA GLN A 239 7.78 2.36 11.89
C GLN A 239 7.32 2.99 13.21
N GLY A 240 8.22 3.71 13.89
CA GLY A 240 7.89 4.42 15.13
C GLY A 240 7.26 3.50 16.19
N ALA A 241 6.05 3.83 16.64
CA ALA A 241 5.31 3.05 17.64
C ALA A 241 4.95 1.62 17.19
N PHE A 242 4.97 1.34 15.88
CA PHE A 242 4.73 0.03 15.30
C PHE A 242 5.99 -0.64 14.76
N ALA A 243 7.16 -0.04 14.99
CA ALA A 243 8.43 -0.65 14.62
C ALA A 243 8.56 -2.00 15.34
N ARG A 244 9.07 -3.00 14.63
CA ARG A 244 9.39 -4.29 15.23
C ARG A 244 10.45 -4.05 16.30
N SER A 245 10.08 -4.24 17.56
CA SER A 245 11.04 -4.17 18.66
C SER A 245 12.06 -5.28 18.47
N SER A 246 13.32 -4.95 18.22
CA SER A 246 14.44 -5.88 18.37
C SER A 246 14.69 -6.11 19.87
N VAL A 247 13.69 -6.62 20.59
CA VAL A 247 13.93 -7.12 21.94
C VAL A 247 14.53 -8.50 21.75
N ALA A 248 15.87 -8.53 21.66
CA ALA A 248 16.57 -9.61 22.33
C ALA A 248 16.03 -9.60 23.77
N THR A 249 15.43 -10.71 24.19
CA THR A 249 14.96 -10.97 25.55
C THR A 249 15.99 -10.43 26.55
N PHE A 250 15.71 -9.26 27.13
CA PHE A 250 16.44 -8.76 28.26
C PHE A 250 15.73 -9.31 29.48
N ASP A 251 16.21 -10.47 29.91
CA ASP A 251 15.74 -11.21 31.07
C ASP A 251 16.14 -10.38 32.31
N TRP A 252 15.18 -9.68 32.91
CA TRP A 252 15.38 -9.15 34.25
C TRP A 252 15.01 -10.28 35.21
N ARG A 253 16.02 -10.99 35.70
CA ARG A 253 15.89 -11.68 36.99
C ARG A 253 16.64 -10.85 38.02
N VAL A 254 15.87 -10.49 39.05
CA VAL A 254 16.27 -9.92 40.33
C VAL A 254 17.35 -10.77 40.98
#